data_AF-A0A7K2ATC2-F1
#
_entry.id   AF-A0A7K2ATC2-F1
#
_cell.length_a   1.000
_cell.length_b   1.000
_cell.length_c   1.000
_cell.angle_alpha   90.00
_cell.angle_beta   90.00
_cell.angle_gamma   90.00
#
_symmetry.space_group_name_H-M   'P 1'
#
loop_
_entity.id
_entity.type
_entity.pdbx_description
1 polymer ?
#
loop_
_entity_poly.entity_id
_entity_poly.type
_entity_poly.pdbx_seq_one_letter_code
_entity_poly.pdbx_strand_id
1 'polypeptide(L)'
;TGLGHSYAAHLPRAWTAAVVVLSSAVAVGLGLTGTVSLTTAAAGAALVALVARRAFGGITGDVLGATEQVTEMAVLVSAAALVSTHGWSWT
;
A
#
# COMPACT_ATOMS: atom_id res chain seq x y z
N THR A 1 -19.29 13.24 -5.87
CA THR A 1 -17.92 13.24 -5.30
C THR A 1 -17.87 12.18 -4.21
N GLY A 2 -16.92 11.24 -4.28
CA GLY A 2 -16.84 10.13 -3.32
C GLY A 2 -16.20 10.55 -1.99
N LEU A 3 -16.53 9.84 -0.91
CA LEU A 3 -15.98 10.08 0.44
C LEU A 3 -14.44 10.12 0.44
N GLY A 4 -13.78 9.29 -0.37
CA GLY A 4 -12.31 9.29 -0.50
C GLY A 4 -11.74 10.59 -1.07
N HIS A 5 -12.44 11.23 -2.02
CA HIS A 5 -12.02 12.53 -2.56
C HIS A 5 -12.19 13.64 -1.51
N SER A 6 -13.31 13.65 -0.78
CA SER A 6 -13.54 14.60 0.31
C SER A 6 -12.54 14.41 1.45
N TYR A 7 -12.21 13.17 1.82
CA TYR A 7 -11.18 12.88 2.81
C TYR A 7 -9.80 13.40 2.36
N ALA A 8 -9.40 13.09 1.13
CA ALA A 8 -8.11 13.54 0.59
C ALA A 8 -7.98 15.07 0.49
N ALA A 9 -9.09 15.79 0.28
CA ALA A 9 -9.10 17.25 0.23
C ALA A 9 -8.73 17.91 1.56
N HIS A 10 -8.96 17.24 2.70
CA HIS A 10 -8.70 17.77 4.04
C HIS A 10 -7.40 17.23 4.65
N LEU A 11 -6.65 16.38 3.94
CA LEU A 11 -5.38 15.87 4.44
C LEU A 11 -4.33 16.99 4.50
N PRO A 12 -3.59 17.11 5.63
CA PRO A 12 -2.47 18.05 5.73
C PRO A 12 -1.32 17.56 4.84
N ARG A 13 -1.30 17.99 3.57
CA ARG A 13 -0.45 17.45 2.49
C ARG A 13 1.02 17.28 2.88
N ALA A 14 1.61 18.27 3.57
CA ALA A 14 2.99 18.21 4.01
C ALA A 14 3.24 17.11 5.05
N TRP A 15 2.34 16.98 6.03
CA TRP A 15 2.39 15.92 7.04
C TRP A 15 2.13 14.55 6.43
N THR A 16 1.15 14.43 5.53
CA THR A 16 0.90 13.17 4.81
C THR A 16 2.11 12.75 4.00
N ALA A 17 2.75 13.67 3.26
CA ALA A 17 3.97 13.38 2.52
C ALA A 17 5.11 12.97 3.46
N ALA A 18 5.31 13.69 4.57
CA ALA A 18 6.34 13.35 5.55
C ALA A 18 6.14 11.95 6.14
N VAL A 19 4.91 11.59 6.51
CA VAL A 19 4.57 10.24 7.03
C VAL A 19 4.83 9.17 5.98
N VAL A 20 4.43 9.38 4.72
CA VAL A 20 4.67 8.42 3.63
C VAL A 20 6.15 8.23 3.35
N VAL A 21 6.94 9.31 3.34
CA VAL A 21 8.39 9.24 3.12
C VAL A 21 9.07 8.54 4.29
N LEU A 22 8.72 8.88 5.54
CA LEU A 22 9.31 8.27 6.72
C LEU A 22 8.98 6.78 6.81
N SER A 23 7.72 6.39 6.62
CA SER A 23 7.33 4.98 6.65
C SER A 23 8.01 4.17 5.54
N SER A 24 8.13 4.74 4.34
CA SER A 24 8.87 4.13 3.23
C SER A 24 10.36 3.98 3.55
N ALA A 25 10.99 5.00 4.13
CA ALA A 25 12.40 4.95 4.54
C ALA A 25 12.64 3.88 5.62
N VAL A 26 11.75 3.79 6.62
CA VAL A 26 11.79 2.74 7.64
C VAL A 26 11.65 1.36 6.99
N ALA A 27 10.70 1.17 6.08
CA ALA A 27 10.51 -0.10 5.38
C ALA A 27 11.77 -0.50 4.58
N VAL A 28 12.37 0.41 3.83
CA VAL A 28 13.62 0.14 3.11
C VAL A 28 14.77 -0.17 4.08
N GLY A 29 14.82 0.49 5.24
CA GLY A 29 15.80 0.23 6.29
C GLY A 29 15.73 -1.17 6.89
N LEU A 30 14.60 -1.87 6.76
CA LEU A 30 14.44 -3.29 7.15
C LEU A 30 15.03 -4.26 6.11
N GLY A 31 15.64 -3.76 5.04
CA GLY A 31 16.30 -4.59 4.02
C GLY A 31 15.33 -5.18 3.01
N LEU A 32 15.60 -6.41 2.57
CA LEU A 32 14.86 -7.05 1.48
C LEU A 32 13.37 -7.23 1.81
N THR A 33 13.05 -7.65 3.04
CA THR A 33 11.66 -7.89 3.47
C THR A 33 10.83 -6.62 3.38
N GLY A 34 11.30 -5.53 4.00
CA GLY A 34 10.58 -4.26 3.97
C GLY A 34 10.55 -3.63 2.57
N THR A 35 11.57 -3.83 1.74
CA THR A 35 11.55 -3.40 0.33
C THR A 35 10.49 -4.17 -0.47
N VAL A 36 10.38 -5.49 -0.28
CA VAL A 36 9.35 -6.31 -0.94
C VAL A 36 7.96 -5.94 -0.44
N SER A 37 7.77 -5.72 0.87
CA SER A 37 6.50 -5.25 1.43
C SER A 37 6.08 -3.89 0.85
N LEU A 38 7.01 -2.93 0.77
CA LEU A 38 6.71 -1.61 0.23
C LEU A 38 6.33 -1.66 -1.25
N THR A 39 7.09 -2.40 -2.06
CA THR A 39 6.83 -2.53 -3.50
C THR A 39 5.52 -3.25 -3.80
N THR A 40 5.21 -4.32 -3.06
CA THR A 40 3.96 -5.09 -3.23
C THR A 40 2.73 -4.31 -2.76
N ALA A 41 2.83 -3.57 -1.65
CA ALA A 41 1.79 -2.64 -1.22
C ALA A 41 1.56 -1.54 -2.28
N ALA A 42 2.61 -0.92 -2.80
CA ALA A 42 2.49 0.10 -3.85
C ALA A 42 1.84 -0.47 -5.12
N ALA A 43 2.21 -1.69 -5.54
CA ALA A 43 1.63 -2.36 -6.68
C ALA A 43 0.14 -2.68 -6.46
N GLY A 44 -0.23 -3.23 -5.29
CA GLY A 44 -1.62 -3.50 -4.94
C GLY A 44 -2.47 -2.23 -4.97
N ALA A 45 -1.97 -1.13 -4.39
CA ALA A 45 -2.67 0.14 -4.39
C ALA A 45 -2.85 0.71 -5.81
N ALA A 46 -1.80 0.63 -6.64
CA ALA A 46 -1.86 1.07 -8.03
C ALA A 46 -2.88 0.25 -8.85
N LEU A 47 -2.93 -1.06 -8.65
CA LEU A 47 -3.89 -1.93 -9.32
C LEU A 47 -5.34 -1.57 -8.96
N VAL A 48 -5.63 -1.41 -7.67
CA VAL A 48 -6.98 -1.01 -7.22
C VAL A 48 -7.35 0.37 -7.76
N ALA A 49 -6.43 1.34 -7.73
CA ALA A 49 -6.64 2.66 -8.30
C ALA A 49 -6.92 2.62 -9.82
N LEU A 50 -6.19 1.79 -10.56
CA LEU A 50 -6.40 1.60 -12.01
C LEU A 50 -7.78 1.00 -12.30
N VAL A 51 -8.18 -0.03 -11.55
CA VAL A 51 -9.52 -0.64 -11.67
C VAL A 51 -10.60 0.36 -11.32
N ALA A 52 -10.45 1.09 -10.21
CA ALA A 52 -11.45 2.05 -9.76
C ALA A 52 -11.64 3.22 -10.74
N ARG A 53 -10.55 3.73 -11.33
CA ARG A 53 -10.62 4.76 -12.38
C ARG A 53 -11.36 4.28 -13.62
N ARG A 54 -11.20 3.00 -13.99
CA ARG A 54 -11.86 2.41 -15.17
C ARG A 54 -13.31 2.04 -14.92
N ALA A 55 -13.62 1.49 -13.75
CA ALA A 55 -14.94 0.94 -13.44
C ALA A 55 -15.90 1.97 -12.82
N PHE A 56 -15.39 2.86 -11.97
CA PHE A 56 -16.21 3.74 -11.12
C PHE A 56 -15.97 5.23 -11.38
N GLY A 57 -15.03 5.57 -12.26
CA GLY A 57 -14.71 6.97 -12.63
C GLY A 57 -14.02 7.78 -11.52
N GLY A 58 -13.55 7.14 -10.44
CA GLY A 58 -12.90 7.83 -9.34
C GLY A 58 -12.64 6.97 -8.10
N ILE A 59 -12.26 7.63 -7.00
CA ILE A 59 -11.96 6.99 -5.71
C ILE A 59 -13.09 7.28 -4.71
N THR A 60 -13.78 6.23 -4.27
CA THR A 60 -14.81 6.26 -3.22
C THR A 60 -14.27 5.71 -1.89
N GLY A 61 -15.08 5.72 -0.83
CA GLY A 61 -14.72 5.08 0.44
C GLY A 61 -14.48 3.57 0.28
N ASP A 62 -15.36 2.87 -0.42
CA ASP A 62 -15.23 1.43 -0.67
C ASP A 62 -13.95 1.09 -1.45
N VAL A 63 -13.54 1.96 -2.37
CA VAL A 63 -12.27 1.81 -3.12
C VAL A 63 -11.08 1.96 -2.17
N LEU A 64 -11.12 2.87 -1.19
CA LEU A 64 -10.04 3.00 -0.20
C LEU A 64 -9.97 1.77 0.71
N GLY A 65 -11.10 1.25 1.17
CA GLY A 65 -11.15 0.01 1.96
C GLY A 65 -10.67 -1.21 1.15
N ALA A 66 -11.06 -1.32 -0.12
CA ALA A 66 -10.55 -2.36 -1.01
C ALA A 66 -9.04 -2.20 -1.27
N THR A 67 -8.55 -0.97 -1.37
CA THR A 67 -7.11 -0.67 -1.51
C THR A 67 -6.35 -1.23 -0.32
N GLU A 68 -6.79 -0.93 0.91
CA GLU A 68 -6.19 -1.48 2.13
C GLU A 68 -6.11 -3.01 2.08
N GLN A 69 -7.24 -3.71 1.93
CA GLN A 69 -7.23 -5.18 1.99
C GLN A 69 -6.45 -5.84 0.87
N VAL A 70 -6.48 -5.29 -0.35
CA VAL A 70 -5.66 -5.82 -1.44
C VAL A 70 -4.17 -5.61 -1.16
N THR A 71 -3.78 -4.44 -0.61
CA THR A 71 -2.39 -4.19 -0.26
C THR A 71 -1.90 -5.04 0.90
N GLU A 72 -2.71 -5.21 1.96
CA GLU A 72 -2.40 -6.08 3.09
C GLU A 72 -2.20 -7.52 2.61
N MET A 73 -3.13 -8.05 1.81
CA MET A 73 -3.01 -9.39 1.24
C MET A 73 -1.77 -9.53 0.35
N ALA A 74 -1.46 -8.53 -0.49
CA ALA A 74 -0.26 -8.58 -1.33
C ALA A 74 1.02 -8.64 -0.50
N VAL A 75 1.11 -7.87 0.59
CA VAL A 75 2.26 -7.92 1.50
C VAL A 75 2.34 -9.27 2.21
N LEU A 76 1.24 -9.77 2.76
CA LEU A 76 1.20 -11.03 3.50
C LEU A 76 1.56 -12.23 2.61
N VAL A 77 1.03 -12.29 1.39
CA VAL A 77 1.37 -13.35 0.42
C VAL A 77 2.85 -13.29 0.04
N SER A 78 3.38 -12.09 -0.19
CA SER A 78 4.79 -11.91 -0.55
C SER A 78 5.73 -12.26 0.60
N ALA A 79 5.37 -11.88 1.84
CA ALA A 79 6.07 -12.26 3.05
C ALA A 79 6.03 -13.79 3.26
N ALA A 80 4.88 -14.42 3.07
CA ALA A 80 4.74 -15.87 3.16
C ALA A 80 5.59 -16.60 2.12
N ALA A 81 5.65 -16.10 0.87
CA ALA A 81 6.50 -16.64 -0.18
C ALA A 81 8.00 -16.48 0.13
N LEU A 82 8.38 -15.34 0.70
CA LEU A 82 9.73 -15.07 1.18
C LEU A 82 10.13 -16.07 2.28
N VAL A 83 9.26 -16.30 3.25
CA VAL A 83 9.49 -17.28 4.34
C VAL A 83 9.53 -18.71 3.81
N SER A 84 8.68 -19.06 2.85
CA SER A 84 8.69 -20.41 2.27
C SER A 84 9.96 -20.70 1.45
N THR A 85 10.57 -19.67 0.86
CA THR A 85 11.77 -19.80 0.02
C THR A 85 13.08 -19.70 0.80
N HIS A 86 13.15 -18.83 1.82
CA HIS A 86 14.39 -18.55 2.56
C HIS A 86 14.37 -19.03 4.02
N GLY A 87 13.23 -19.56 4.49
CA GLY A 87 13.04 -19.96 5.88
C GLY A 87 12.75 -18.78 6.81
N TRP A 88 12.71 -19.05 8.12
CA TRP A 88 12.48 -18.04 9.16
C TRP A 88 13.76 -17.33 9.64
N SER A 89 14.94 -17.79 9.19
CA SER A 89 16.23 -17.23 9.58
C SER A 89 16.56 -15.99 8.73
N TRP A 90 15.97 -14.86 9.10
CA TRP A 90 16.19 -13.55 8.49
C TRP A 90 17.36 -12.80 9.15
N THR A 91 18.53 -13.44 9.19
CA THR A 91 19.80 -12.85 9.64
C THR A 91 20.93 -13.30 8.74
#